data_AF-A0A946HMA3-F1
#
_entry.id   AF-A0A946HMA3-F1
#
_cell.length_a   1.000
_cell.length_b   1.000
_cell.length_c   1.000
_cell.angle_alpha   90.00
_cell.angle_beta   90.00
_cell.angle_gamma   90.00
#
_symmetry.space_group_name_H-M   'P 1'
#
loop_
_entity.id
_entity.type
_entity.pdbx_description
1 polymer ?
#
loop_
_entity_poly.entity_id
_entity_poly.type
_entity_poly.pdbx_seq_one_letter_code
_entity_poly.pdbx_strand_id
1 'polypeptide(L)' 'MLKRLVASRFMKIFVFSAMLITTGNELVSNFSEIGAHHGVTLFAFFQLLKTLAEFYEVADILEET' A
#
# COMPACT_ATOMS: atom_id res chain seq x y z
N MET A 1 8.33 11.66 -18.54
CA MET A 1 8.88 10.52 -17.76
C MET A 1 8.29 10.45 -16.35
N LEU A 2 8.29 11.56 -15.58
CA LEU A 2 7.74 11.60 -14.21
C LEU A 2 6.31 11.03 -14.08
N LYS A 3 5.38 11.47 -14.94
CA LYS A 3 3.98 10.99 -14.93
C LYS A 3 3.87 9.46 -15.04
N ARG A 4 4.73 8.82 -15.85
CA ARG A 4 4.75 7.37 -16.03
C ARG A 4 5.35 6.63 -14.84
N LEU A 5 6.35 7.23 -14.19
CA LEU A 5 6.95 6.69 -12.97
C LEU A 5 5.96 6.77 -11.80
N VAL A 6 5.30 7.91 -11.60
CA VAL A 6 4.28 8.11 -10.55
C VAL A 6 3.06 7.22 -10.77
N ALA A 7 2.68 6.96 -12.03
CA ALA A 7 1.56 6.07 -12.36
C ALA A 7 1.92 4.57 -12.26
N SER A 8 3.19 4.20 -12.05
CA SER A 8 3.60 2.80 -12.03
C SER A 8 3.10 2.08 -10.77
N ARG A 9 2.71 0.79 -10.93
CA ARG A 9 2.29 -0.06 -9.81
C ARG A 9 3.40 -0.24 -8.78
N PHE A 10 4.66 -0.34 -9.22
CA PHE A 10 5.83 -0.38 -8.35
C PHE A 10 5.95 0.85 -7.46
N MET A 11 5.68 2.06 -8.00
CA MET A 11 5.68 3.29 -7.21
C MET A 11 4.54 3.30 -6.19
N LYS A 12 3.34 2.82 -6.56
CA LYS A 12 2.24 2.68 -5.59
C LYS A 12 2.60 1.74 -4.43
N ILE A 13 3.18 0.57 -4.73
CA ILE A 13 3.67 -0.36 -3.70
C ILE A 13 4.68 0.33 -2.79
N PHE A 14 5.69 0.98 -3.37
CA PHE A 14 6.70 1.70 -2.59
C PHE A 14 6.08 2.74 -1.66
N VAL A 15 5.15 3.55 -2.15
CA VAL A 15 4.47 4.60 -1.38
C VAL A 15 3.64 4.02 -0.24
N PHE A 16 2.83 2.98 -0.49
CA PHE A 16 2.00 2.36 0.57
C PHE A 16 2.83 1.59 1.60
N SER A 17 3.92 0.95 1.17
CA SER A 17 4.89 0.33 2.09
C SER A 17 5.59 1.37 2.97
N ALA A 18 6.01 2.50 2.39
CA ALA A 18 6.61 3.59 3.16
C ALA A 18 5.62 4.15 4.19
N MET A 19 4.37 4.38 3.79
CA MET A 19 3.30 4.80 4.72
C MET A 19 3.11 3.80 5.86
N LEU A 20 3.00 2.50 5.54
CA LEU A 20 2.85 1.45 6.56
C LEU A 20 3.97 1.44 7.59
N ILE A 21 5.22 1.60 7.14
CA ILE A 21 6.38 1.64 8.04
C ILE A 21 6.30 2.87 8.95
N THR A 22 6.05 4.05 8.39
CA THR A 22 6.02 5.29 9.16
C THR A 22 4.86 5.32 10.16
N THR A 23 3.66 4.94 9.72
CA THR A 23 2.49 4.97 10.61
C THR A 23 2.45 3.77 11.55
N GLY A 24 3.02 2.64 11.15
CA GLY A 24 3.24 1.49 12.03
C GLY A 24 4.17 1.82 13.19
N ASN A 25 5.27 2.54 12.94
CA ASN A 25 6.14 3.04 14.01
C ASN A 25 5.39 3.95 14.99
N GLU A 26 4.57 4.86 14.48
CA GLU A 26 3.75 5.75 15.31
C GLU A 26 2.71 4.96 16.13
N LEU A 27 2.13 3.91 15.54
CA LEU A 27 1.18 3.02 16.19
C LEU A 27 1.82 2.26 17.36
N VAL A 28 3.06 1.81 17.21
CA VAL A 28 3.81 1.15 18.31
C VAL A 28 4.13 2.16 19.41
N SER A 29 4.50 3.40 19.07
CA SER A 29 4.80 4.42 20.06
C SER A 29 3.58 4.93 20.83
N ASN A 30 2.39 4.91 20.23
CA ASN A 30 1.15 5.45 20.79
C ASN A 30 0.00 4.44 20.73
N PHE A 31 0.28 3.18 21.07
CA PHE A 31 -0.65 2.06 20.87
C PHE A 31 -1.97 2.18 21.65
N SER A 32 -1.94 2.81 22.83
CA SER A 32 -3.12 2.98 23.67
C SER A 32 -4.03 4.12 23.24
N GLU A 33 -3.57 4.98 22.33
CA GLU A 33 -4.32 6.15 21.86
C GLU A 33 -4.79 5.95 20.42
N ILE A 34 -6.08 5.66 20.26
CA ILE A 34 -6.70 5.60 18.93
C ILE A 34 -6.70 7.01 18.33
N GLY A 35 -5.75 7.25 17.43
CA GLY A 35 -5.57 8.50 16.69
C GLY A 35 -5.47 8.28 15.17
N ALA A 36 -5.24 9.37 14.43
CA ALA A 36 -5.18 9.37 12.96
C ALA A 36 -4.25 8.28 12.38
N HIS A 37 -3.14 7.98 13.06
CA HIS A 37 -2.17 6.97 12.66
C HIS A 37 -2.76 5.56 12.52
N HIS A 38 -3.79 5.21 13.29
CA HIS A 38 -4.50 3.93 13.16
C HIS A 38 -5.30 3.85 11.85
N GLY A 39 -6.01 4.93 11.51
CA GLY A 39 -6.73 5.04 10.25
C GLY A 39 -5.80 5.02 9.03
N VAL A 40 -4.67 5.72 9.11
CA VAL A 40 -3.68 5.75 8.02
C VAL A 40 -2.99 4.39 7.85
N THR A 41 -2.69 3.69 8.94
CA THR A 41 -2.11 2.34 8.88
C THR A 41 -3.06 1.36 8.19
N LEU A 42 -4.34 1.36 8.57
CA LEU A 42 -5.36 0.53 7.92
C LEU A 42 -5.51 0.90 6.43
N PHE A 43 -5.58 2.19 6.10
CA PHE A 43 -5.65 2.65 4.73
C PHE A 43 -4.46 2.16 3.90
N ALA A 44 -3.25 2.38 4.38
CA ALA A 44 -2.03 1.96 3.69
C ALA A 44 -1.98 0.44 3.52
N PHE A 45 -2.41 -0.33 4.53
CA PHE A 45 -2.51 -1.78 4.47
C PHE A 45 -3.45 -2.26 3.35
N PHE A 46 -4.69 -1.77 3.34
CA PHE A 46 -5.66 -2.21 2.33
C PHE A 46 -5.28 -1.76 0.91
N GLN A 47 -4.68 -0.57 0.75
CA GLN A 47 -4.24 -0.11 -0.56
C GLN A 47 -3.04 -0.92 -1.08
N LEU A 48 -2.15 -1.36 -0.20
CA LEU A 48 -1.08 -2.28 -0.57
C LEU A 48 -1.67 -3.63 -1.03
N LEU A 49 -2.60 -4.21 -0.27
CA LEU A 49 -3.27 -5.46 -0.64
C LEU A 49 -3.98 -5.37 -1.99
N LYS A 50 -4.75 -4.29 -2.24
CA LYS A 50 -5.40 -4.07 -3.54
C LYS A 50 -4.39 -3.97 -4.68
N THR A 51 -3.30 -3.23 -4.46
CA THR A 51 -2.27 -3.07 -5.48
C THR A 51 -1.57 -4.41 -5.78
N LEU A 52 -1.40 -5.27 -4.77
CA LEU A 52 -0.87 -6.62 -4.95
C LEU A 52 -1.86 -7.53 -5.70
N ALA A 53 -3.16 -7.46 -5.38
CA ALA A 53 -4.20 -8.22 -6.09
C ALA A 53 -4.25 -7.88 -7.60
N GLU A 54 -4.08 -6.59 -7.96
CA GLU A 54 -3.98 -6.16 -9.37
C GLU A 54 -2.84 -6.84 -10.15
N PHE A 55 -1.79 -7.35 -9.49
CA PHE A 55 -0.75 -8.12 -10.17
C PHE A 55 -1.19 -9.57 -10.44
N TYR A 56 -1.90 -10.18 -9.50
CA TYR A 56 -2.39 -11.55 -9.64
C TYR A 56 -3.52 -11.64 -10.67
N GLU A 57 -4.48 -10.70 -10.67
CA GLU A 57 -5.54 -10.67 -11.69
C GLU A 57 -4.98 -10.56 -13.12
N VAL A 58 -3.88 -9.83 -13.31
CA VAL A 58 -3.22 -9.73 -14.62
C VAL A 58 -2.48 -11.02 -14.98
N ALA A 59 -1.94 -11.74 -13.99
CA ALA A 59 -1.32 -13.04 -14.21
C ALA A 59 -2.37 -14.09 -14.61
N ASP A 60 -3.51 -14.12 -13.92
CA ASP A 60 -4.61 -15.04 -14.21
C ASP A 60 -5.16 -14.85 -15.63
N ILE A 61 -5.36 -13.59 -16.07
CA ILE A 61 -5.80 -13.29 -17.45
C ILE A 61 -4.79 -13.78 -18.49
N LEU A 62 -3.49 -13.72 -18.21
CA LEU A 62 -2.43 -14.14 -19.13
C LEU A 62 -2.25 -15.67 -19.16
N GLU A 63 -2.64 -16.40 -18.11
CA GLU A 63 -2.66 -17.87 -18.11
C GLU A 63 -3.88 -18.45 -18.85
N GLU A 64 -4.99 -17.71 -18.93
CA GLU A 64 -6.21 -18.11 -19.65
C GLU A 64 -6.21 -17.78 -21.17
N THR A 65 -5.20 -17.07 -21.69
CA THR A 65 -5.08 -16.66 -23.12
C THR A 65 -3.96 -17.38 -23.87
#